data_AF-A0A0B5FUL0-F1
#
_entry.id   AF-A0A0B5FUL0-F1
#
_cell.length_a   1.000
_cell.length_b   1.000
_cell.length_c   1.000
_cell.angle_alpha   90.00
_cell.angle_beta   90.00
_cell.angle_gamma   90.00
#
_symmetry.space_group_name_H-M   'P 1'
#
loop_
_entity.id
_entity.type
_entity.pdbx_description
1 polymer ?
#
loop_
_entity_poly.entity_id
_entity_poly.type
_entity_poly.pdbx_seq_one_letter_code
_entity_poly.pdbx_strand_id
1 'polypeptide(L)'
;MPDYPLSLRVRGRLCVVVGAGDVGRRKARGLLDAGARVRVVDPVAARLHDLEEAHCLPRPYRPEDLADAFLVFAATSDHDLNRRVAADARKGGALVQMADDPAGSDFSLPALLRRDDLTIAVFSGGGSPALCSLLRDEIDAGLGPHWGVFLEIAAALRRKRLTGSDSSSYNRNVLDQLAAADLAGLIAAGDRDAIERLLSRVLGTSVSLDQLGVSLSKGSK
;
A
#
# COMPACT_ATOMS: atom_id res chain seq x y z
N MET A 1 20.69 -11.09 -7.14
CA MET A 1 20.22 -10.00 -8.03
C MET A 1 19.26 -9.14 -7.23
N PRO A 2 19.23 -7.81 -7.41
CA PRO A 2 18.30 -6.95 -6.67
C PRO A 2 16.85 -7.19 -7.13
N ASP A 3 15.91 -7.15 -6.19
CA ASP A 3 14.46 -7.17 -6.47
C ASP A 3 14.05 -5.93 -7.28
N TYR A 4 13.01 -6.05 -8.11
CA TYR A 4 12.41 -4.90 -8.79
C TYR A 4 11.19 -4.39 -7.98
N PRO A 5 11.27 -3.21 -7.34
CA PRO A 5 10.18 -2.72 -6.51
C PRO A 5 8.99 -2.30 -7.36
N LEU A 6 7.81 -2.81 -7.02
CA LEU A 6 6.57 -2.50 -7.72
C LEU A 6 5.40 -2.41 -6.74
N SER A 7 4.35 -1.68 -7.14
CA SER A 7 3.07 -1.61 -6.42
C SER A 7 1.99 -2.27 -7.27
N LEU A 8 1.41 -3.36 -6.76
CA LEU A 8 0.39 -4.14 -7.48
C LEU A 8 -1.01 -3.63 -7.18
N ARG A 9 -1.81 -3.43 -8.24
CA ARG A 9 -3.24 -3.18 -8.11
C ARG A 9 -3.99 -4.52 -8.04
N VAL A 10 -4.47 -4.86 -6.85
CA VAL A 10 -5.19 -6.12 -6.60
C VAL A 10 -6.71 -5.95 -6.50
N ARG A 11 -7.22 -4.71 -6.62
CA ARG A 11 -8.66 -4.44 -6.51
C ARG A 11 -9.48 -5.31 -7.47
N GLY A 12 -10.44 -6.06 -6.93
CA GLY A 12 -11.30 -6.97 -7.69
C GLY A 12 -10.60 -8.23 -8.24
N ARG A 13 -9.29 -8.39 -8.05
CA ARG A 13 -8.52 -9.59 -8.43
C ARG A 13 -8.66 -10.65 -7.36
N LEU A 14 -8.65 -11.92 -7.75
CA LEU A 14 -8.64 -13.03 -6.81
C LEU A 14 -7.24 -13.19 -6.19
N CYS A 15 -7.16 -13.12 -4.87
CA CYS A 15 -5.95 -13.41 -4.11
C CYS A 15 -6.24 -14.55 -3.14
N VAL A 16 -5.40 -15.58 -3.15
CA VAL A 16 -5.61 -16.78 -2.35
C VAL A 16 -4.57 -16.86 -1.24
N VAL A 17 -5.01 -17.12 -0.02
CA VAL A 17 -4.14 -17.36 1.14
C VAL A 17 -4.37 -18.80 1.60
N VAL A 18 -3.33 -19.63 1.53
CA VAL A 18 -3.35 -21.00 2.06
C VAL A 18 -2.68 -20.96 3.44
N GLY A 19 -3.43 -21.25 4.49
CA GLY A 19 -3.00 -21.07 5.87
C GLY A 19 -3.74 -19.93 6.57
N ALA A 20 -4.37 -20.23 7.70
CA ALA A 20 -5.17 -19.31 8.50
C ALA A 20 -4.53 -18.95 9.85
N GLY A 21 -3.23 -19.22 10.04
CA GLY A 21 -2.46 -18.74 11.20
C GLY A 21 -2.24 -17.22 11.17
N ASP A 22 -1.49 -16.67 12.13
CA ASP A 22 -1.25 -15.22 12.25
C ASP A 22 -0.69 -14.59 10.97
N VAL A 23 0.25 -15.28 10.32
CA VAL A 23 0.85 -14.81 9.07
C VAL A 23 -0.21 -14.71 7.97
N GLY A 24 -0.98 -15.78 7.76
CA GLY A 24 -2.04 -15.84 6.76
C GLY A 24 -3.14 -14.82 6.99
N ARG A 25 -3.62 -14.68 8.25
CA ARG A 25 -4.61 -13.67 8.64
C ARG A 25 -4.16 -12.26 8.29
N ARG A 26 -2.91 -11.91 8.65
CA ARG A 26 -2.33 -10.61 8.32
C ARG A 26 -2.25 -10.36 6.81
N LYS A 27 -1.91 -11.37 6.01
CA LYS A 27 -1.92 -11.24 4.53
C LYS A 27 -3.33 -11.03 4.01
N ALA A 28 -4.29 -11.84 4.46
CA ALA A 28 -5.69 -11.76 4.06
C ALA A 28 -6.27 -10.36 4.34
N ARG A 29 -6.04 -9.83 5.56
CA ARG A 29 -6.46 -8.47 5.93
C ARG A 29 -5.87 -7.40 5.00
N GLY A 30 -4.56 -7.41 4.78
CA GLY A 30 -3.91 -6.43 3.91
C GLY A 30 -4.41 -6.48 2.45
N LEU A 31 -4.81 -7.66 1.97
CA LEU A 31 -5.43 -7.84 0.65
C LEU A 31 -6.87 -7.30 0.60
N LEU A 32 -7.66 -7.55 1.64
CA LEU A 32 -9.02 -7.00 1.79
C LEU A 32 -8.98 -5.46 1.80
N ASP A 33 -8.07 -4.87 2.58
CA ASP A 33 -7.88 -3.42 2.65
C ASP A 33 -7.49 -2.82 1.27
N ALA A 34 -6.81 -3.60 0.43
CA ALA A 34 -6.46 -3.24 -0.95
C ALA A 34 -7.60 -3.50 -1.97
N GLY A 35 -8.75 -4.01 -1.50
CA GLY A 35 -9.95 -4.29 -2.29
C GLY A 35 -9.88 -5.58 -3.11
N ALA A 36 -9.00 -6.52 -2.76
CA ALA A 36 -8.92 -7.82 -3.44
C ALA A 36 -10.14 -8.70 -3.11
N ARG A 37 -10.46 -9.63 -4.01
CA ARG A 37 -11.35 -10.75 -3.71
C ARG A 37 -10.51 -11.81 -3.01
N VAL A 38 -10.64 -11.93 -1.68
CA VAL A 38 -9.78 -12.81 -0.90
C VAL A 38 -10.43 -14.18 -0.68
N ARG A 39 -9.69 -15.25 -0.96
CA ARG A 39 -10.03 -16.62 -0.59
C ARG A 39 -9.02 -17.12 0.43
N VAL A 40 -9.49 -17.66 1.55
CA VAL A 40 -8.63 -18.27 2.57
C VAL A 40 -8.92 -19.75 2.64
N VAL A 41 -7.89 -20.60 2.53
CA VAL A 41 -8.03 -22.06 2.55
C VAL A 41 -7.24 -22.62 3.72
N ASP A 42 -7.94 -23.15 4.71
CA ASP A 42 -7.35 -23.78 5.89
C ASP A 42 -8.42 -24.55 6.67
N PRO A 43 -8.15 -25.74 7.23
CA PRO A 43 -9.08 -26.45 8.11
C PRO A 43 -9.68 -25.61 9.27
N VAL A 44 -8.94 -24.64 9.81
CA VAL A 44 -9.40 -23.78 10.91
C VAL A 44 -10.08 -22.49 10.44
N ALA A 45 -10.22 -22.27 9.13
CA ALA A 45 -10.72 -21.01 8.57
C ALA A 45 -12.16 -20.64 9.00
N ALA A 46 -12.98 -21.61 9.41
CA ALA A 46 -14.33 -21.37 9.92
C ALA A 46 -14.36 -20.54 11.23
N ARG A 47 -13.23 -20.38 11.91
CA ARG A 47 -13.12 -19.69 13.20
C ARG A 47 -12.61 -18.24 13.07
N LEU A 48 -12.50 -17.74 11.85
CA LEU A 48 -11.93 -16.42 11.55
C LEU A 48 -13.02 -15.34 11.50
N HIS A 49 -13.43 -14.87 12.67
CA HIS A 49 -14.39 -13.75 12.78
C HIS A 49 -13.82 -12.42 12.29
N ASP A 50 -12.50 -12.32 12.18
CA ASP A 50 -11.79 -11.14 11.68
C ASP A 50 -11.66 -11.11 10.15
N LEU A 51 -12.28 -12.05 9.41
CA LEU A 51 -12.16 -12.14 7.95
C LEU A 51 -13.51 -12.40 7.27
N GLU A 52 -14.60 -11.84 7.79
CA GLU A 52 -15.97 -12.05 7.27
C GLU A 52 -16.14 -11.66 5.79
N GLU A 53 -15.34 -10.70 5.30
CA GLU A 53 -15.33 -10.27 3.89
C GLU A 53 -14.61 -11.26 2.96
N ALA A 54 -13.81 -12.18 3.51
CA ALA A 54 -13.10 -13.18 2.74
C ALA A 54 -13.94 -14.44 2.52
N HIS A 55 -13.73 -15.10 1.39
CA HIS A 55 -14.28 -16.44 1.16
C HIS A 55 -13.41 -17.49 1.86
N CYS A 56 -13.78 -17.86 3.07
CA CYS A 56 -13.11 -18.87 3.87
C CYS A 56 -13.56 -20.29 3.51
N LEU A 57 -12.62 -21.17 3.19
CA LEU A 57 -12.82 -22.59 2.90
C LEU A 57 -12.25 -23.43 4.05
N PRO A 58 -13.09 -23.91 4.99
CA PRO A 58 -12.65 -24.62 6.19
C PRO A 58 -12.28 -26.08 5.90
N ARG A 59 -11.26 -26.28 5.05
CA ARG A 59 -10.79 -27.60 4.62
C ARG A 59 -9.33 -27.57 4.17
N PRO A 60 -8.68 -28.73 3.99
CA PRO A 60 -7.38 -28.80 3.36
C PRO A 60 -7.36 -28.20 1.94
N TYR A 61 -6.20 -27.68 1.57
CA TYR A 61 -5.88 -27.14 0.25
C TYR A 61 -6.05 -28.17 -0.87
N ARG A 62 -6.55 -27.71 -2.02
CA ARG A 62 -6.60 -28.44 -3.28
C ARG A 62 -6.14 -27.53 -4.44
N PRO A 63 -5.52 -28.06 -5.50
CA PRO A 63 -5.01 -27.24 -6.61
C PRO A 63 -6.07 -26.34 -7.27
N GLU A 64 -7.33 -26.78 -7.31
CA GLU A 64 -8.44 -26.03 -7.90
C GLU A 64 -8.76 -24.74 -7.12
N ASP A 65 -8.30 -24.63 -5.87
CA ASP A 65 -8.44 -23.41 -5.07
C ASP A 65 -7.69 -22.22 -5.67
N LEU A 66 -6.69 -22.49 -6.51
CA LEU A 66 -5.88 -21.48 -7.17
C LEU A 66 -6.40 -21.10 -8.56
N ALA A 67 -7.52 -21.67 -8.99
CA ALA A 67 -8.13 -21.32 -10.28
C ALA A 67 -8.37 -19.80 -10.35
N ASP A 68 -7.85 -19.16 -11.41
CA ASP A 68 -7.86 -17.72 -11.69
C ASP A 68 -7.21 -16.84 -10.60
N ALA A 69 -6.39 -17.41 -9.72
CA ALA A 69 -5.66 -16.64 -8.73
C ALA A 69 -4.66 -15.70 -9.43
N PHE A 70 -4.67 -14.43 -9.01
CA PHE A 70 -3.68 -13.45 -9.44
C PHE A 70 -2.46 -13.46 -8.53
N LEU A 71 -2.69 -13.64 -7.22
CA LEU A 71 -1.67 -13.63 -6.18
C LEU A 71 -1.96 -14.74 -5.18
N VAL A 72 -0.93 -15.48 -4.78
CA VAL A 72 -1.04 -16.60 -3.84
C VAL A 72 -0.07 -16.41 -2.68
N PHE A 73 -0.55 -16.64 -1.46
CA PHE A 73 0.26 -16.69 -0.24
C PHE A 73 0.21 -18.10 0.32
N ALA A 74 1.37 -18.77 0.38
CA ALA A 74 1.54 -20.03 1.08
C ALA A 74 2.06 -19.73 2.49
N ALA A 75 1.17 -19.78 3.48
CA ALA A 75 1.40 -19.32 4.84
C ALA A 75 1.02 -20.38 5.88
N THR A 76 1.31 -21.64 5.58
CA THR A 76 1.08 -22.76 6.50
C THR A 76 2.36 -23.11 7.28
N SER A 77 2.23 -23.89 8.35
CA SER A 77 3.38 -24.47 9.07
C SER A 77 3.94 -25.72 8.39
N ASP A 78 3.33 -26.19 7.31
CA ASP A 78 3.75 -27.36 6.55
C ASP A 78 4.53 -26.91 5.30
N HIS A 79 5.85 -27.13 5.36
CA HIS A 79 6.76 -26.70 4.31
C HIS A 79 6.53 -27.45 2.98
N ASP A 80 6.16 -28.73 3.04
CA ASP A 80 5.84 -29.52 1.84
C ASP A 80 4.57 -29.00 1.17
N LEU A 81 3.56 -28.67 1.97
CA LEU A 81 2.35 -28.03 1.48
C LEU A 81 2.65 -26.66 0.85
N ASN A 82 3.48 -25.83 1.47
CA ASN A 82 3.84 -24.52 0.93
C ASN A 82 4.51 -24.65 -0.45
N ARG A 83 5.46 -25.59 -0.60
CA ARG A 83 6.11 -25.88 -1.89
C ARG A 83 5.12 -26.36 -2.95
N ARG A 84 4.17 -27.22 -2.58
CA ARG A 84 3.11 -27.68 -3.50
C ARG A 84 2.22 -26.53 -3.96
N VAL A 85 1.76 -25.68 -3.04
CA VAL A 85 0.98 -24.47 -3.34
C VAL A 85 1.76 -23.56 -4.31
N ALA A 86 3.06 -23.38 -4.09
CA ALA A 86 3.89 -22.56 -4.97
C ALA A 86 4.04 -23.16 -6.38
N ALA A 87 4.22 -24.47 -6.50
CA ALA A 87 4.27 -25.14 -7.80
C ALA A 87 2.94 -25.01 -8.56
N ASP A 88 1.81 -25.24 -7.88
CA ASP A 88 0.47 -25.13 -8.46
C ASP A 88 0.15 -23.69 -8.88
N ALA A 89 0.50 -22.70 -8.04
CA ALA A 89 0.31 -21.28 -8.33
C ALA A 89 1.03 -20.87 -9.62
N ARG A 90 2.31 -21.25 -9.75
CA ARG A 90 3.12 -20.95 -10.94
C ARG A 90 2.57 -21.64 -12.18
N LYS A 91 2.11 -22.89 -12.06
CA LYS A 91 1.46 -23.61 -13.16
C LYS A 91 0.20 -22.89 -13.65
N GLY A 92 -0.52 -22.22 -12.75
CA GLY A 92 -1.67 -21.38 -13.07
C GLY A 92 -1.33 -19.95 -13.53
N GLY A 93 -0.04 -19.57 -13.56
CA GLY A 93 0.41 -18.22 -13.91
C GLY A 93 0.25 -17.16 -12.80
N ALA A 94 -0.03 -17.58 -11.57
CA ALA A 94 -0.14 -16.69 -10.42
C ALA A 94 1.23 -16.40 -9.80
N LEU A 95 1.41 -15.19 -9.27
CA LEU A 95 2.58 -14.87 -8.44
C LEU A 95 2.40 -15.48 -7.04
N VAL A 96 3.45 -16.12 -6.51
CA VAL A 96 3.40 -16.74 -5.17
C VAL A 96 4.44 -16.19 -4.20
N GLN A 97 4.03 -16.02 -2.94
CA GLN A 97 4.92 -15.77 -1.81
C GLN A 97 4.75 -16.86 -0.74
N MET A 98 5.86 -17.48 -0.37
CA MET A 98 5.93 -18.47 0.71
C MET A 98 6.44 -17.82 1.99
N ALA A 99 5.73 -18.01 3.09
CA ALA A 99 6.04 -17.37 4.38
C ALA A 99 7.37 -17.82 4.98
N ASP A 100 7.79 -19.06 4.70
CA ASP A 100 8.94 -19.75 5.25
C ASP A 100 10.14 -19.86 4.30
N ASP A 101 9.94 -19.58 3.00
CA ASP A 101 10.99 -19.67 1.98
C ASP A 101 11.00 -18.42 1.06
N PRO A 102 11.83 -17.42 1.41
CA PRO A 102 12.04 -16.24 0.56
C PRO A 102 12.64 -16.58 -0.80
N ALA A 103 13.51 -17.59 -0.90
CA ALA A 103 14.19 -17.94 -2.15
C ALA A 103 13.23 -18.60 -3.14
N GLY A 104 12.25 -19.35 -2.63
CA GLY A 104 11.17 -19.91 -3.42
C GLY A 104 9.97 -18.99 -3.65
N SER A 105 10.04 -17.70 -3.29
CA SER A 105 8.98 -16.71 -3.52
C SER A 105 9.25 -15.87 -4.78
N ASP A 106 8.19 -15.49 -5.51
CA ASP A 106 8.31 -14.62 -6.70
C ASP A 106 8.41 -13.13 -6.34
N PHE A 107 8.02 -12.76 -5.11
CA PHE A 107 8.09 -11.39 -4.61
C PHE A 107 8.31 -11.35 -3.10
N SER A 108 8.96 -10.28 -2.65
CA SER A 108 9.16 -9.96 -1.24
C SER A 108 8.15 -8.91 -0.78
N LEU A 109 7.82 -8.93 0.52
CA LEU A 109 6.95 -7.91 1.12
C LEU A 109 7.77 -6.95 1.97
N PRO A 110 7.61 -5.62 1.78
CA PRO A 110 8.38 -4.62 2.52
C PRO A 110 7.83 -4.39 3.91
N ALA A 111 8.62 -3.69 4.74
CA ALA A 111 8.05 -2.94 5.86
C ALA A 111 7.25 -1.75 5.28
N LEU A 112 5.96 -1.68 5.58
CA LEU A 112 5.05 -0.68 5.04
C LEU A 112 4.67 0.36 6.09
N LEU A 113 4.72 1.61 5.70
CA LEU A 113 4.17 2.76 6.39
C LEU A 113 3.06 3.36 5.50
N ARG A 114 1.89 3.61 6.08
CA ARG A 114 0.78 4.30 5.42
C ARG A 114 0.38 5.55 6.22
N ARG A 115 0.17 6.64 5.50
CA ARG A 115 -0.40 7.92 5.96
C ARG A 115 -1.44 8.33 4.94
N ASP A 116 -2.70 7.99 5.19
CA ASP A 116 -3.78 8.15 4.21
C ASP A 116 -3.40 7.47 2.87
N ASP A 117 -3.41 8.21 1.76
CA ASP A 117 -3.02 7.71 0.43
C ASP A 117 -1.48 7.63 0.21
N LEU A 118 -0.68 8.18 1.13
CA LEU A 118 0.78 8.08 1.06
C LEU A 118 1.26 6.74 1.61
N THR A 119 1.98 5.98 0.79
CA THR A 119 2.61 4.72 1.20
C THR A 119 4.13 4.80 1.03
N ILE A 120 4.86 4.43 2.08
CA ILE A 120 6.31 4.24 2.05
C ILE A 120 6.61 2.75 2.27
N ALA A 121 7.45 2.19 1.41
CA ALA A 121 7.85 0.80 1.44
C ALA A 121 9.37 0.70 1.60
N VAL A 122 9.82 0.02 2.66
CA VAL A 122 11.24 -0.19 2.95
C VAL A 122 11.60 -1.65 2.65
N PHE A 123 12.52 -1.83 1.70
CA PHE A 123 13.09 -3.12 1.32
C PHE A 123 14.57 -3.17 1.68
N SER A 124 15.06 -4.34 2.09
CA SER A 124 16.49 -4.60 2.30
C SER A 124 17.06 -5.64 1.33
N GLY A 125 16.33 -5.96 0.25
CA GLY A 125 16.71 -7.00 -0.72
C GLY A 125 16.93 -8.37 -0.07
N GLY A 126 16.14 -8.70 0.96
CA GLY A 126 16.27 -9.93 1.75
C GLY A 126 17.30 -9.89 2.88
N GLY A 127 18.01 -8.76 3.08
CA GLY A 127 19.09 -8.67 4.07
C GLY A 127 18.64 -8.64 5.54
N SER A 128 17.73 -7.73 5.91
CA SER A 128 17.28 -7.59 7.31
C SER A 128 15.87 -6.99 7.43
N PRO A 129 14.84 -7.83 7.66
CA PRO A 129 13.48 -7.35 7.96
C PRO A 129 13.40 -6.49 9.23
N ALA A 130 14.26 -6.78 10.21
CA ALA A 130 14.32 -6.01 11.46
C ALA A 130 14.80 -4.57 11.21
N LEU A 131 15.83 -4.39 10.39
CA LEU A 131 16.30 -3.06 10.00
C LEU A 131 15.24 -2.31 9.18
N CYS A 132 14.54 -3.00 8.26
CA CYS A 132 13.42 -2.38 7.53
C CYS A 132 12.33 -1.88 8.46
N SER A 133 12.02 -2.63 9.52
CA SER A 133 11.01 -2.25 10.51
C SER A 133 11.46 -1.03 11.31
N LEU A 134 12.72 -1.02 11.78
CA LEU A 134 13.32 0.10 12.50
C LEU A 134 13.31 1.40 11.66
N LEU A 135 13.76 1.33 10.40
CA LEU A 135 13.77 2.49 9.51
C LEU A 135 12.35 2.97 9.19
N ARG A 136 11.41 2.04 8.97
CA ARG A 136 10.00 2.38 8.81
C ARG A 136 9.48 3.16 10.03
N ASP A 137 9.79 2.72 11.24
CA ASP A 137 9.36 3.38 12.49
C ASP A 137 10.01 4.76 12.68
N GLU A 138 11.28 4.91 12.30
CA GLU A 138 11.97 6.20 12.31
C GLU A 138 11.32 7.19 11.33
N ILE A 139 10.98 6.72 10.12
CA ILE A 139 10.24 7.54 9.14
C ILE A 139 8.83 7.86 9.66
N ASP A 140 8.12 6.89 10.25
CA ASP A 140 6.79 7.07 10.82
C ASP A 140 6.75 8.20 11.86
N ALA A 141 7.74 8.24 12.74
CA ALA A 141 7.89 9.27 13.77
C ALA A 141 8.17 10.67 13.20
N GLY A 142 8.91 10.75 12.08
CA GLY A 142 9.18 12.02 11.39
C GLY A 142 8.06 12.50 10.46
N LEU A 143 7.14 11.60 10.07
CA LEU A 143 6.13 11.86 9.05
C LEU A 143 4.77 12.19 9.69
N GLY A 144 4.59 13.47 10.02
CA GLY A 144 3.34 13.99 10.57
C GLY A 144 2.15 13.92 9.59
N PRO A 145 0.90 14.06 10.09
CA PRO A 145 -0.32 13.91 9.29
C PRO A 145 -0.46 14.95 8.17
N HIS A 146 0.23 16.09 8.27
CA HIS A 146 0.21 17.15 7.26
C HIS A 146 0.71 16.69 5.88
N TRP A 147 1.52 15.62 5.81
CA TRP A 147 1.95 15.04 4.52
C TRP A 147 0.82 14.36 3.75
N GLY A 148 -0.20 13.83 4.43
CA GLY A 148 -1.41 13.31 3.78
C GLY A 148 -2.15 14.43 3.05
N VAL A 149 -2.41 15.54 3.74
CA VAL A 149 -3.04 16.74 3.16
C VAL A 149 -2.18 17.36 2.05
N PHE A 150 -0.84 17.37 2.21
CA PHE A 150 0.06 17.82 1.13
C PHE A 150 -0.17 16.98 -0.13
N LEU A 151 -0.21 15.65 0.00
CA LEU A 151 -0.45 14.74 -1.12
C LEU A 151 -1.81 15.02 -1.77
N GLU A 152 -2.87 15.26 -0.99
CA GLU A 152 -4.19 15.62 -1.50
C GLU A 152 -4.16 16.91 -2.35
N ILE A 153 -3.47 17.95 -1.86
CA ILE A 153 -3.27 19.21 -2.60
C ILE A 153 -2.52 18.94 -3.90
N ALA A 154 -1.37 18.26 -3.83
CA ALA A 154 -0.57 17.93 -4.99
C ALA A 154 -1.36 17.13 -6.05
N ALA A 155 -2.16 16.16 -5.61
CA ALA A 155 -3.03 15.36 -6.47
C ALA A 155 -4.15 16.21 -7.08
N ALA A 156 -4.77 17.11 -6.32
CA ALA A 156 -5.82 18.02 -6.80
C ALA A 156 -5.29 18.98 -7.88
N LEU A 157 -4.11 19.57 -7.66
CA LEU A 157 -3.44 20.44 -8.63
C LEU A 157 -3.16 19.71 -9.95
N ARG A 158 -2.63 18.49 -9.87
CA ARG A 158 -2.39 17.63 -11.04
C ARG A 158 -3.68 17.29 -11.78
N ARG A 159 -4.76 16.92 -11.07
CA ARG A 159 -6.06 16.58 -11.68
C ARG A 159 -6.70 17.77 -12.40
N LYS A 160 -6.61 18.96 -11.81
CA LYS A 160 -7.24 20.18 -12.35
C LYS A 160 -6.45 20.83 -13.49
N ARG A 161 -5.31 20.26 -13.90
CA ARG A 161 -4.40 20.84 -14.92
C ARG A 161 -4.06 22.30 -14.64
N LEU A 162 -4.07 22.69 -13.37
CA LEU A 162 -3.52 23.98 -12.92
C LEU A 162 -1.99 23.97 -13.08
N THR A 163 -1.42 22.80 -13.32
CA THR A 163 -0.12 22.60 -13.96
C THR A 163 -0.35 22.35 -15.45
N GLY A 164 0.15 23.25 -16.30
CA GLY A 164 -0.19 23.36 -17.73
C GLY A 164 -0.11 22.05 -18.54
N SER A 165 -0.80 22.01 -19.68
CA SER A 165 -1.01 20.84 -20.54
C SER A 165 0.25 20.18 -21.09
N ASP A 166 1.41 20.83 -20.97
CA ASP A 166 2.72 20.26 -21.25
C ASP A 166 3.59 20.26 -19.98
N SER A 167 4.28 19.12 -19.77
CA SER A 167 5.49 18.93 -18.96
C SER A 167 5.37 18.29 -17.55
N SER A 168 6.06 17.17 -17.42
CA SER A 168 6.48 16.61 -16.13
C SER A 168 7.43 17.56 -15.37
N SER A 169 8.12 18.49 -16.08
CA SER A 169 9.04 19.45 -15.47
C SER A 169 8.33 20.60 -14.75
N TYR A 170 7.22 21.13 -15.27
CA TYR A 170 6.43 22.16 -14.57
C TYR A 170 5.83 21.63 -13.28
N ASN A 171 5.33 20.38 -13.29
CA ASN A 171 4.82 19.71 -12.09
C ASN A 171 5.89 19.57 -10.99
N ARG A 172 7.13 19.20 -11.38
CA ARG A 172 8.24 19.10 -10.42
C ARG A 172 8.59 20.47 -9.84
N ASN A 173 8.71 21.49 -10.70
CA ASN A 173 9.02 22.86 -10.29
C ASN A 173 7.99 23.43 -9.31
N VAL A 174 6.69 23.24 -9.56
CA VAL A 174 5.64 23.69 -8.63
C VAL A 174 5.74 23.00 -7.28
N LEU A 175 5.94 21.68 -7.25
CA LEU A 175 6.08 20.96 -5.97
C LEU A 175 7.34 21.37 -5.21
N ASP A 176 8.45 21.57 -5.92
CA ASP A 176 9.70 22.06 -5.33
C ASP A 176 9.51 23.47 -4.73
N GLN A 177 8.79 24.36 -5.41
CA GLN A 177 8.46 25.69 -4.90
C GLN A 177 7.53 25.64 -3.67
N LEU A 178 6.51 24.77 -3.68
CA LEU A 178 5.60 24.61 -2.54
C LEU A 178 6.34 24.02 -1.33
N ALA A 179 7.22 23.05 -1.54
CA ALA A 179 8.05 22.46 -0.50
C ALA A 179 9.06 23.49 0.05
N ALA A 180 9.74 24.24 -0.82
CA ALA A 180 10.69 25.28 -0.42
C ALA A 180 10.03 26.44 0.33
N ALA A 181 8.75 26.69 0.07
CA ALA A 181 7.95 27.68 0.79
C ALA A 181 7.25 27.14 2.05
N ASP A 182 7.65 25.94 2.51
CA ASP A 182 7.15 25.28 3.72
C ASP A 182 5.62 25.09 3.75
N LEU A 183 5.03 24.65 2.63
CA LEU A 183 3.62 24.27 2.59
C LEU A 183 3.30 23.22 3.68
N ALA A 184 4.24 22.30 3.96
CA ALA A 184 4.10 21.29 5.00
C ALA A 184 3.89 21.93 6.40
N GLY A 185 4.71 22.92 6.77
CA GLY A 185 4.55 23.68 8.01
C GLY A 185 3.24 24.47 8.07
N LEU A 186 2.83 25.11 6.97
CA LEU A 186 1.55 25.83 6.91
C LEU A 186 0.35 24.90 7.11
N ILE A 187 0.38 23.71 6.51
CA ILE A 187 -0.63 22.67 6.73
C ILE A 187 -0.62 22.21 8.19
N ALA A 188 0.56 21.96 8.76
CA ALA A 188 0.69 21.54 10.16
C ALA A 188 0.14 22.60 11.14
N ALA A 189 0.30 23.89 10.82
CA ALA A 189 -0.27 25.01 11.58
C ALA A 189 -1.78 25.19 11.37
N GLY A 190 -2.36 24.58 10.33
CA GLY A 190 -3.77 24.76 9.95
C GLY A 190 -4.08 26.17 9.42
N ASP A 191 -3.07 26.92 8.98
CA ASP A 191 -3.23 28.30 8.49
C ASP A 191 -3.76 28.29 7.05
N ARG A 192 -5.08 28.15 6.94
CA ARG A 192 -5.80 28.10 5.67
C ARG A 192 -5.47 29.28 4.75
N ASP A 193 -5.48 30.49 5.30
CA ASP A 193 -5.28 31.70 4.49
C ASP A 193 -3.84 31.77 3.97
N ALA A 194 -2.86 31.37 4.78
CA ALA A 194 -1.47 31.30 4.32
C ALA A 194 -1.28 30.24 3.22
N ILE A 195 -1.94 29.09 3.34
CA ILE A 195 -1.92 28.05 2.31
C ILE A 195 -2.51 28.58 1.00
N GLU A 196 -3.70 29.17 1.02
CA GLU A 196 -4.36 29.68 -0.20
C GLU A 196 -3.57 30.84 -0.84
N ARG A 197 -2.97 31.72 -0.03
CA ARG A 197 -2.04 32.76 -0.52
C ARG A 197 -0.80 32.16 -1.17
N LEU A 198 -0.20 31.14 -0.55
CA LEU A 198 0.97 30.46 -1.09
C LEU A 198 0.64 29.78 -2.44
N LEU A 199 -0.44 29.01 -2.48
CA LEU A 199 -0.92 28.34 -3.69
C LEU A 199 -1.15 29.35 -4.81
N SER A 200 -1.85 30.45 -4.51
CA SER A 200 -2.17 31.45 -5.52
C SER A 200 -0.92 32.16 -6.07
N ARG A 201 0.06 32.42 -5.20
CA ARG A 201 1.36 33.01 -5.59
C ARG A 201 2.17 32.08 -6.50
N VAL A 202 2.26 30.80 -6.15
CA VAL A 202 3.05 29.81 -6.90
C VAL A 202 2.40 29.47 -8.23
N LEU A 203 1.07 29.39 -8.27
CA LEU A 203 0.31 29.05 -9.49
C LEU A 203 0.01 30.26 -10.37
N GLY A 204 0.21 31.49 -9.88
CA GLY A 204 -0.07 32.73 -10.61
C GLY A 204 -1.57 32.99 -10.84
N THR A 205 -2.46 32.32 -10.11
CA THR A 205 -3.92 32.46 -10.23
C THR A 205 -4.58 32.22 -8.87
N SER A 206 -5.78 32.75 -8.65
CA SER A 206 -6.49 32.55 -7.39
C SER A 206 -6.92 31.08 -7.24
N VAL A 207 -6.49 30.44 -6.15
CA VAL A 207 -6.83 29.05 -5.81
C VAL A 207 -7.16 28.95 -4.32
N SER A 208 -8.30 28.34 -4.01
CA SER A 208 -8.75 28.02 -2.64
C SER A 208 -8.76 26.51 -2.40
N LEU A 209 -8.71 26.10 -1.13
CA LEU A 209 -8.76 24.68 -0.76
C LEU A 209 -10.11 24.04 -1.10
N ASP A 210 -11.22 24.78 -0.98
CA ASP A 210 -12.54 24.29 -1.38
C ASP A 210 -12.61 24.02 -2.88
N GLN A 211 -12.00 24.89 -3.70
CA GLN A 211 -11.86 24.64 -5.12
C GLN A 211 -11.05 23.36 -5.38
N LEU A 212 -10.05 23.04 -4.56
CA LEU A 212 -9.28 21.80 -4.67
C LEU A 212 -10.01 20.57 -4.11
N GLY A 213 -11.09 20.77 -3.36
CA GLY A 213 -11.80 19.71 -2.63
C GLY A 213 -10.97 19.13 -1.48
N VAL A 214 -10.07 19.93 -0.89
CA VAL A 214 -9.18 19.54 0.20
C VAL A 214 -9.70 20.13 1.51
N SER A 215 -9.76 19.32 2.56
CA SER A 215 -10.18 19.76 3.90
C SER A 215 -9.01 19.71 4.88
N LEU A 216 -8.81 20.76 5.67
CA LEU A 216 -7.77 20.80 6.71
C LEU A 216 -8.19 20.09 8.01
N SER A 217 -9.23 19.24 7.98
CA SER A 217 -9.81 18.67 9.19
C SER A 217 -8.93 17.61 9.83
N LYS A 218 -8.24 18.07 10.89
CA LYS A 218 -7.78 17.43 12.14
C LYS A 218 -7.18 16.03 12.02
N GLY A 219 -5.85 15.98 12.16
CA GLY A 219 -5.19 14.81 12.72
C GLY A 219 -5.94 14.37 13.99
N SER A 220 -6.45 13.14 13.97
CA SER A 220 -6.98 12.50 15.17
C SER A 220 -5.91 12.59 16.28
N LYS A 221 -6.39 12.96 17.46
CA LYS A 221 -5.67 12.75 18.72
C LYS A 221 -5.22 11.29 18.85
#